data_AF-K2QH04-F1
#
_entry.id   AF-K2QH04-F1
#
_cell.length_a   1.000
_cell.length_b   1.000
_cell.length_c   1.000
_cell.angle_alpha   90.00
_cell.angle_beta   90.00
_cell.angle_gamma   90.00
#
_symmetry.space_group_name_H-M   'P 1'
#
loop_
_entity.id
_entity.type
_entity.pdbx_description
1 polymer ?
#
loop_
_entity_poly.entity_id
_entity_poly.type
_entity_poly.pdbx_seq_one_letter_code
_entity_poly.pdbx_strand_id
1 'polypeptide(L)'
;MAYGVWLESLHITKLEFLPAFKAAFEQVFTKRNICSSFRGAGLVPFNPEAVLSKLDVQLRTPSPPAPEDSPWESKTPRSAFEFGSQSTLIRDRIQRHQGSLPSPIIDSLDRLTKGAEMMVHSMVLMRDEIASLRKANEAASKRKSRKRKYIQNKGI
;
A
#
# COMPACT_ATOMS: atom_id res chain seq x y z
N MET A 1 -67.64 36.46 30.02
CA MET A 1 -67.52 35.54 31.17
C MET A 1 -68.65 34.53 31.10
N ALA A 2 -68.34 33.25 30.92
CA ALA A 2 -69.17 32.12 31.34
C ALA A 2 -68.31 30.86 31.18
N TYR A 3 -67.63 30.51 32.26
CA TYR A 3 -66.93 29.25 32.42
C TYR A 3 -68.02 28.17 32.58
N GLY A 4 -68.01 27.17 31.71
CA GLY A 4 -68.96 26.06 31.73
C GLY A 4 -68.24 24.76 31.44
N VAL A 5 -67.77 24.14 32.51
CA VAL A 5 -67.18 22.79 32.54
C VAL A 5 -68.21 21.79 32.01
N TRP A 6 -67.87 21.10 30.94
CA TRP A 6 -68.44 19.78 30.62
C TRP A 6 -67.28 18.80 30.47
N LEU A 7 -66.71 18.39 31.60
CA LEU A 7 -66.05 17.10 31.73
C LEU A 7 -67.18 16.05 31.82
N GLU A 8 -67.94 15.88 30.75
CA GLU A 8 -68.76 14.68 30.60
C GLU A 8 -67.80 13.54 30.27
N SER A 9 -67.60 12.66 31.24
CA SER A 9 -66.99 11.33 31.16
C SER A 9 -66.30 11.00 29.83
N LEU A 10 -64.96 11.06 29.78
CA LEU A 10 -64.15 10.50 28.69
C LEU A 10 -64.18 8.95 28.72
N HIS A 11 -65.37 8.37 28.80
CA HIS A 11 -65.58 6.94 28.72
C HIS A 11 -65.86 6.56 27.27
N ILE A 12 -64.82 6.04 26.60
CA ILE A 12 -64.97 5.44 25.28
C ILE A 12 -65.23 3.95 25.44
N THR A 13 -66.36 3.47 24.93
CA THR A 13 -66.65 2.04 24.97
C THR A 13 -65.79 1.29 23.94
N LYS A 14 -65.66 -0.04 24.10
CA LYS A 14 -64.86 -0.88 23.18
C LYS A 14 -65.35 -0.79 21.73
N LEU A 15 -66.65 -0.59 21.52
CA LEU A 15 -67.24 -0.46 20.18
C LEU A 15 -66.99 0.91 19.55
N GLU A 16 -66.91 1.96 20.37
CA GLU A 16 -66.67 3.34 19.92
C GLU A 16 -65.18 3.65 19.69
N PHE A 17 -64.28 2.84 20.27
CA PHE A 17 -62.85 3.05 20.18
C PHE A 17 -62.33 3.05 18.74
N LEU A 18 -62.66 2.04 17.93
CA LEU A 18 -62.12 1.93 16.57
C LEU A 18 -62.57 3.07 15.64
N PRO A 19 -63.86 3.46 15.61
CA PRO A 19 -64.31 4.64 14.86
C PRO A 19 -63.64 5.94 15.30
N ALA A 20 -63.56 6.18 16.62
CA ALA A 20 -62.93 7.40 17.15
C ALA A 20 -61.42 7.43 16.86
N PHE A 21 -60.73 6.30 17.02
CA PHE A 21 -59.32 6.16 16.68
C PHE A 21 -59.08 6.45 15.21
N LYS A 22 -59.90 5.89 14.29
CA LYS A 22 -59.77 6.15 12.85
C LYS A 22 -59.94 7.64 12.54
N ALA A 23 -60.96 8.28 13.11
CA ALA A 23 -61.21 9.71 12.91
C ALA A 23 -60.04 10.57 13.43
N ALA A 24 -59.52 10.27 14.63
CA ALA A 24 -58.36 10.96 15.18
C ALA A 24 -57.09 10.69 14.35
N PHE A 25 -56.88 9.46 13.91
CA PHE A 25 -55.73 9.07 13.08
C PHE A 25 -55.70 9.85 11.77
N GLU A 26 -56.83 9.95 11.06
CA GLU A 26 -56.93 10.71 9.80
C GLU A 26 -56.67 12.21 10.00
N GLN A 27 -57.06 12.79 11.15
CA GLN A 27 -56.77 14.19 11.48
C GLN A 27 -55.31 14.43 11.88
N VAL A 28 -54.68 13.47 12.55
CA VAL A 28 -53.31 13.62 13.08
C VAL A 28 -52.26 13.32 12.00
N PHE A 29 -52.42 12.24 11.23
CA PHE A 29 -51.42 11.78 10.24
C PHE A 29 -51.49 12.53 8.90
N THR A 30 -51.50 13.86 8.95
CA THR A 30 -51.38 14.71 7.77
C THR A 30 -49.92 14.95 7.41
N LYS A 31 -49.61 15.15 6.11
CA LYS A 31 -48.25 15.51 5.65
C LYS A 31 -47.68 16.70 6.44
N ARG A 32 -48.51 17.70 6.73
CA ARG A 32 -48.13 18.88 7.51
C ARG A 32 -47.69 18.51 8.94
N ASN A 33 -48.52 17.75 9.66
CA ASN A 33 -48.21 17.34 11.03
C ASN A 33 -46.95 16.47 11.07
N ILE A 34 -46.84 15.50 10.15
CA ILE A 34 -45.65 14.64 10.01
C ILE A 34 -44.40 15.50 9.79
N CYS A 35 -44.38 16.37 8.76
CA CYS A 35 -43.23 17.23 8.50
C CYS A 35 -42.90 18.17 9.68
N SER A 36 -43.90 18.66 10.41
CA SER A 36 -43.68 19.50 11.60
C SER A 36 -43.08 18.72 12.77
N SER A 37 -43.52 17.49 13.02
CA SER A 37 -42.98 16.62 14.08
C SER A 37 -41.53 16.24 13.79
N PHE A 38 -41.24 15.88 12.54
CA PHE A 38 -39.87 15.64 12.05
C PHE A 38 -38.98 16.86 12.29
N ARG A 39 -39.43 18.06 11.88
CA ARG A 39 -38.71 19.31 12.13
C ARG A 39 -38.49 19.58 13.62
N GLY A 40 -39.50 19.36 14.46
CA GLY A 40 -39.40 19.53 15.92
C GLY A 40 -38.38 18.60 16.57
N ALA A 41 -38.24 17.39 16.03
CA ALA A 41 -37.20 16.43 16.45
C ALA A 41 -35.81 16.73 15.85
N GLY A 42 -35.65 17.82 15.08
CA GLY A 42 -34.41 18.13 14.35
C GLY A 42 -34.16 17.21 13.14
N LEU A 43 -35.09 16.30 12.85
CA LEU A 43 -35.06 15.44 11.68
C LEU A 43 -35.69 16.22 10.52
N VAL A 44 -34.88 16.98 9.79
CA VAL A 44 -35.37 17.62 8.54
C VAL A 44 -35.84 16.48 7.61
N PRO A 45 -37.11 16.46 7.15
CA PRO A 45 -37.57 15.41 6.25
C PRO A 45 -36.61 15.32 5.07
N PHE A 46 -36.06 14.12 4.83
CA PHE A 46 -35.01 13.75 3.87
C PHE A 46 -34.80 14.81 2.79
N ASN A 47 -34.01 15.84 3.12
CA ASN A 47 -33.53 16.78 2.11
C ASN A 47 -32.21 16.20 1.64
N PRO A 48 -32.19 15.42 0.55
CA PRO A 48 -30.95 14.80 0.07
C PRO A 48 -29.90 15.88 -0.17
N GLU A 49 -30.27 17.07 -0.63
CA GLU A 49 -29.35 18.20 -0.83
C GLU A 49 -28.72 18.70 0.48
N ALA A 50 -29.42 18.66 1.60
CA ALA A 50 -28.85 19.03 2.91
C ALA A 50 -27.86 17.98 3.43
N VAL A 51 -27.99 16.73 3.00
CA VAL A 51 -27.04 15.65 3.32
C VAL A 51 -25.85 15.70 2.37
N LEU A 52 -26.12 15.88 1.07
CA LEU A 52 -25.11 15.97 0.01
C LEU A 52 -24.24 17.22 0.16
N SER A 53 -24.80 18.37 0.54
CA SER A 53 -24.02 19.59 0.80
C SER A 53 -23.09 19.50 2.00
N LYS A 54 -23.34 18.59 2.95
CA LYS A 54 -22.44 18.31 4.08
C LYS A 54 -21.42 17.22 3.76
N LEU A 55 -21.69 16.42 2.74
CA LEU A 55 -20.74 15.45 2.20
C LEU A 55 -19.79 16.21 1.27
N ASP A 56 -18.77 16.84 1.85
CA ASP A 56 -17.57 17.24 1.09
C ASP A 56 -16.83 15.95 0.72
N VAL A 57 -17.33 15.25 -0.31
CA VAL A 57 -16.77 13.98 -0.78
C VAL A 57 -15.47 14.28 -1.52
N GLN A 58 -14.41 14.52 -0.75
CA GLN A 58 -13.08 14.30 -1.28
C GLN A 58 -12.94 12.79 -1.50
N LEU A 59 -12.99 12.37 -2.76
CA LEU A 59 -12.64 11.02 -3.19
C LEU A 59 -11.15 10.79 -2.90
N ARG A 60 -10.81 10.57 -1.63
CA ARG A 60 -9.52 10.01 -1.25
C ARG A 60 -9.62 8.51 -1.46
N THR A 61 -9.02 8.08 -2.57
CA THR A 61 -8.63 6.67 -2.70
C THR A 61 -7.67 6.39 -1.54
N PRO A 62 -7.99 5.48 -0.59
CA PRO A 62 -7.01 5.08 0.40
C PRO A 62 -5.79 4.57 -0.38
N SER A 63 -4.61 5.12 -0.06
CA SER A 63 -3.37 4.65 -0.68
C SER A 63 -3.31 3.14 -0.53
N PRO A 64 -2.96 2.38 -1.59
CA PRO A 64 -2.81 0.94 -1.49
C PRO A 64 -1.96 0.59 -0.27
N PRO A 65 -2.27 -0.51 0.45
CA PRO A 65 -1.37 -1.00 1.49
C PRO A 65 0.03 -1.08 0.88
N ALA A 66 1.00 -0.49 1.57
CA ALA A 66 2.38 -0.57 1.14
C ALA A 66 2.69 -2.06 0.89
N PRO A 67 3.33 -2.41 -0.25
CA PRO A 67 3.83 -3.76 -0.42
C PRO A 67 4.64 -4.09 0.84
N GLU A 68 4.44 -5.28 1.42
CA GLU A 68 5.20 -5.70 2.59
C GLU A 68 6.68 -5.43 2.29
N ASP A 69 7.23 -4.42 2.95
CA ASP A 69 8.63 -4.06 2.86
C ASP A 69 9.34 -5.27 3.47
N SER A 70 9.74 -6.23 2.64
CA SER A 70 10.92 -7.02 2.96
C SER A 70 11.97 -6.00 3.37
N PRO A 71 12.45 -6.00 4.63
CA PRO A 71 13.32 -4.97 5.12
C PRO A 71 14.44 -4.77 4.10
N TRP A 72 14.56 -3.56 3.57
CA TRP A 72 15.62 -3.27 2.62
C TRP A 72 16.94 -3.63 3.30
N GLU A 73 17.59 -4.68 2.80
CA GLU A 73 18.90 -5.09 3.26
C GLU A 73 19.95 -4.58 2.28
N SER A 74 20.90 -3.81 2.79
CA SER A 74 22.09 -3.36 2.06
C SER A 74 23.04 -4.54 1.79
N LYS A 75 22.62 -5.47 0.94
CA LYS A 75 23.46 -6.54 0.44
C LYS A 75 24.19 -6.08 -0.81
N THR A 76 25.52 -6.22 -0.81
CA THR A 76 26.35 -6.03 -2.01
C THR A 76 25.87 -6.99 -3.10
N PRO A 77 25.40 -6.49 -4.24
CA PRO A 77 24.94 -7.33 -5.34
C PRO A 77 26.06 -8.23 -5.83
N ARG A 78 25.79 -9.53 -5.97
CA ARG A 78 26.75 -10.52 -6.46
C ARG A 78 26.67 -10.73 -7.97
N SER A 79 25.59 -10.25 -8.58
CA SER A 79 25.29 -10.37 -10.00
C SER A 79 24.75 -9.06 -10.57
N ALA A 80 24.98 -8.84 -11.87
CA ALA A 80 24.43 -7.69 -12.61
C ALA A 80 22.90 -7.66 -12.53
N PHE A 81 22.25 -8.84 -12.48
CA PHE A 81 20.81 -8.96 -12.33
C PHE A 81 20.30 -8.42 -10.98
N GLU A 82 20.98 -8.77 -9.89
CA GLU A 82 20.66 -8.28 -8.54
C GLU A 82 20.86 -6.75 -8.46
N PHE A 83 21.93 -6.26 -9.09
CA PHE A 83 22.21 -4.83 -9.16
C PHE A 83 21.09 -4.08 -9.92
N GLY A 84 20.68 -4.58 -11.09
CA GLY A 84 19.58 -4.02 -11.87
C GLY A 84 18.27 -3.95 -11.08
N SER A 85 17.97 -5.01 -10.32
CA SER A 85 16.77 -5.09 -9.48
C SER A 85 16.80 -4.02 -8.36
N GLN A 86 17.93 -3.86 -7.67
CA GLN A 86 18.09 -2.82 -6.64
C GLN A 86 18.02 -1.40 -7.24
N SER A 87 18.64 -1.17 -8.40
CA SER A 87 18.60 0.14 -9.07
C SER A 87 17.18 0.55 -9.45
N THR A 88 16.35 -0.41 -9.86
CA THR A 88 14.94 -0.19 -10.22
C THR A 88 14.13 0.22 -8.99
N LEU A 89 14.30 -0.48 -7.85
CA LEU A 89 13.65 -0.13 -6.60
C LEU A 89 13.99 1.30 -6.14
N ILE A 90 15.26 1.70 -6.25
CA ILE A 90 15.70 3.06 -5.90
C ILE A 90 15.06 4.09 -6.85
N ARG A 91 15.05 3.81 -8.16
CA ARG A 91 14.41 4.67 -9.17
C ARG A 91 12.92 4.86 -8.86
N ASP A 92 12.19 3.79 -8.61
CA ASP A 92 10.75 3.82 -8.33
C ASP A 92 10.45 4.60 -7.05
N ARG A 93 11.33 4.53 -6.06
CA ARG A 93 11.19 5.29 -4.81
C ARG A 93 11.40 6.79 -5.04
N ILE A 94 12.39 7.18 -5.85
CA ILE A 94 12.64 8.58 -6.22
C ILE A 94 11.45 9.15 -6.99
N GLN A 95 10.88 8.38 -7.93
CA GLN A 95 9.74 8.80 -8.74
C GLN A 95 8.45 8.97 -7.92
N ARG A 96 8.21 8.13 -6.91
CA ARG A 96 7.01 8.18 -6.07
C ARG A 96 7.00 9.33 -5.05
N HIS A 97 8.12 9.99 -4.82
CA HIS A 97 8.22 11.05 -3.82
C HIS A 97 7.56 12.36 -4.29
N GLN A 98 6.51 12.81 -3.61
CA GLN A 98 5.84 14.08 -3.95
C GLN A 98 6.82 15.26 -3.84
N GLY A 99 7.06 15.96 -4.95
CA GLY A 99 8.04 17.05 -5.05
C GLY A 99 9.35 16.70 -5.74
N SER A 100 9.53 15.48 -6.24
CA SER A 100 10.65 15.17 -7.14
C SER A 100 10.35 15.65 -8.56
N LEU A 101 11.03 16.72 -8.98
CA LEU A 101 11.24 17.00 -10.41
C LEU A 101 12.11 15.87 -11.02
N PRO A 102 12.18 15.71 -12.36
CA PRO A 102 13.16 14.82 -13.00
C PRO A 102 14.56 15.26 -12.56
N SER A 103 15.07 14.63 -11.51
CA SER A 103 16.22 15.14 -10.78
C SER A 103 17.49 14.68 -11.48
N PRO A 104 18.56 15.51 -11.54
CA PRO A 104 19.92 15.07 -11.87
C PRO A 104 20.38 13.80 -11.14
N ILE A 105 19.71 13.45 -10.04
CA ILE A 105 19.89 12.21 -9.28
C ILE A 105 19.54 10.96 -10.12
N ILE A 106 18.50 10.99 -10.96
CA ILE A 106 18.13 9.82 -11.78
C ILE A 106 19.22 9.55 -12.83
N ASP A 107 19.70 10.60 -13.51
CA ASP A 107 20.80 10.47 -14.48
C ASP A 107 22.09 9.99 -13.81
N SER A 108 22.36 10.46 -12.59
CA SER A 108 23.51 10.02 -11.79
C SER A 108 23.38 8.55 -11.38
N LEU A 109 22.18 8.11 -11.02
CA LEU A 109 21.87 6.71 -10.72
C LEU A 109 22.05 5.81 -11.94
N ASP A 110 21.67 6.28 -13.14
CA ASP A 110 21.86 5.53 -14.38
C ASP A 110 23.34 5.38 -14.73
N ARG A 111 24.14 6.43 -14.54
CA ARG A 111 25.60 6.37 -14.70
C ARG A 111 26.24 5.41 -13.70
N LEU A 112 25.81 5.47 -12.43
CA LEU A 112 26.29 4.58 -11.37
C LEU A 112 25.96 3.11 -11.71
N THR A 113 24.74 2.87 -12.20
CA THR A 113 24.27 1.53 -12.58
C THR A 113 25.14 0.92 -13.67
N LYS A 114 25.38 1.66 -14.75
CA LYS A 114 26.28 1.22 -15.83
C LYS A 114 27.70 0.97 -15.33
N GLY A 115 28.22 1.84 -14.46
CA GLY A 115 29.53 1.69 -13.83
C GLY A 115 29.66 0.36 -13.06
N ALA A 116 28.65 0.06 -12.24
CA ALA A 116 28.63 -1.16 -11.46
C ALA A 116 28.50 -2.42 -12.32
N GLU A 117 27.65 -2.40 -13.36
CA GLU A 117 27.53 -3.51 -14.32
C GLU A 117 28.88 -3.83 -14.99
N MET A 118 29.61 -2.81 -15.46
CA MET A 118 30.95 -2.98 -16.02
C MET A 118 31.93 -3.59 -15.02
N MET A 119 31.88 -3.16 -13.75
CA MET A 119 32.72 -3.72 -12.70
C MET A 119 32.37 -5.18 -12.40
N VAL A 120 31.08 -5.54 -12.36
CA VAL A 120 30.65 -6.93 -12.15
C VAL A 120 31.15 -7.83 -13.27
N HIS A 121 31.02 -7.42 -14.54
CA HIS A 121 31.57 -8.16 -15.66
C HIS A 121 33.09 -8.33 -15.57
N SER A 122 33.81 -7.25 -15.28
CA SER A 122 35.27 -7.29 -15.07
C SER A 122 35.64 -8.24 -13.93
N MET A 123 34.87 -8.24 -12.83
CA MET A 123 35.11 -9.10 -11.68
C MET A 123 34.91 -10.59 -12.02
N VAL A 124 33.95 -10.93 -12.87
CA VAL A 124 33.76 -12.31 -13.36
C VAL A 124 35.00 -12.75 -14.16
N LEU A 125 35.44 -11.94 -15.12
CA LEU A 125 36.62 -12.25 -15.94
C LEU A 125 37.89 -12.42 -15.08
N MET A 126 38.10 -11.51 -14.13
CA MET A 126 39.24 -11.60 -13.21
C MET A 126 39.20 -12.87 -12.35
N ARG A 127 38.02 -13.31 -11.89
CA ARG A 127 37.90 -14.56 -11.13
C ARG A 127 38.27 -15.77 -11.98
N ASP A 128 37.84 -15.81 -13.24
CA ASP A 128 38.17 -16.89 -14.16
C ASP A 128 39.68 -16.93 -14.47
N GLU A 129 40.29 -15.77 -14.68
CA GLU A 129 41.73 -15.65 -14.89
C GLU A 129 42.52 -16.09 -13.65
N ILE A 130 42.13 -15.64 -12.45
CA ILE A 130 42.74 -16.08 -11.18
C ILE A 130 42.63 -17.60 -11.00
N ALA A 131 41.49 -18.20 -11.33
CA ALA A 131 41.30 -19.64 -11.23
C ALA A 131 42.21 -20.41 -12.22
N SER A 132 42.29 -19.93 -13.46
CA SER A 132 43.17 -20.49 -14.49
C SER A 132 44.64 -20.42 -14.08
N LEU A 133 45.10 -19.24 -13.64
CA LEU A 133 46.48 -19.03 -13.18
C LEU A 133 46.82 -19.92 -11.98
N ARG A 134 45.91 -20.06 -11.02
CA ARG A 134 46.11 -20.97 -9.87
C ARG A 134 46.28 -22.43 -10.33
N LYS A 135 45.44 -22.90 -11.24
CA LYS A 135 45.53 -24.26 -11.81
C LYS A 135 46.84 -24.47 -12.56
N ALA A 136 47.25 -23.51 -13.39
CA ALA A 136 48.51 -23.56 -14.12
C ALA A 136 49.72 -23.60 -13.17
N ASN A 137 49.70 -22.77 -12.13
CA ASN A 137 50.78 -22.71 -11.14
C ASN A 137 50.89 -24.02 -10.32
N GLU A 138 49.76 -24.62 -9.96
CA GLU A 138 49.74 -25.92 -9.28
C GLU A 138 50.31 -27.04 -10.17
N ALA A 139 49.93 -27.08 -11.45
CA ALA A 139 50.45 -28.03 -12.43
C ALA A 139 51.96 -27.86 -12.65
N ALA A 140 52.43 -26.61 -12.77
CA ALA A 140 53.85 -26.29 -12.89
C ALA A 140 54.65 -26.73 -11.64
N SER A 141 54.11 -26.46 -10.45
CA SER A 141 54.71 -26.88 -9.19
C SER A 141 54.81 -28.40 -9.06
N LYS A 142 53.74 -29.13 -9.42
CA LYS A 142 53.73 -30.60 -9.50
C LYS A 142 54.79 -31.12 -10.49
N ARG A 143 54.90 -30.51 -11.68
CA ARG A 143 55.91 -30.89 -12.68
C ARG A 143 57.35 -30.66 -12.18
N LYS A 144 57.61 -29.53 -11.52
CA LYS A 144 58.91 -29.20 -10.93
C LYS A 144 59.30 -30.20 -9.83
N SER A 145 58.36 -30.56 -8.96
CA SER A 145 58.58 -31.58 -7.92
C SER A 145 58.92 -32.95 -8.52
N ARG A 146 58.19 -33.38 -9.57
CA ARG A 146 58.48 -34.64 -10.28
C ARG A 146 59.88 -34.69 -10.88
N LYS A 147 60.35 -33.62 -11.53
CA LYS A 147 61.72 -33.54 -12.07
C LYS A 147 62.82 -33.56 -11.00
N ARG A 148 62.49 -33.14 -9.77
CA ARG A 148 63.43 -33.10 -8.64
C ARG A 148 63.52 -34.41 -7.84
N LYS A 149 62.72 -35.44 -8.17
CA LYS A 149 62.92 -36.77 -7.59
C LYS A 149 64.24 -37.34 -8.12
N TYR A 150 65.25 -37.34 -7.25
CA TYR A 150 66.57 -37.89 -7.54
C TYR A 150 66.46 -39.41 -7.75
N ILE A 151 66.95 -39.91 -8.88
CA ILE A 151 67.08 -41.35 -9.11
C ILE A 151 68.29 -41.80 -8.29
N GLN A 152 68.07 -42.52 -7.20
CA GLN A 152 69.16 -43.24 -6.54
C GLN A 152 69.60 -44.36 -7.48
N ASN A 153 70.66 -44.10 -8.26
CA ASN A 153 71.37 -45.17 -8.95
C ASN A 153 72.07 -46.02 -7.88
N LYS A 154 71.40 -47.08 -7.41
CA LYS A 154 72.10 -48.21 -6.79
C LYS A 154 72.78 -48.97 -7.93
N GLY A 155 74.01 -48.58 -8.23
CA GLY A 155 74.94 -49.45 -8.96
C GLY A 155 75.24 -50.68 -8.11
N ILE A 156 75.22 -51.85 -8.75
CA ILE A 156 75.73 -53.12 -8.22
C ILE A 156 77.25 -53.06 -8.18
#